data_AF-A0A7X6PX30-F1
#
_entry.id   AF-A0A7X6PX30-F1
#
_cell.length_a   1.000
_cell.length_b   1.000
_cell.length_c   1.000
_cell.angle_alpha   90.00
_cell.angle_beta   90.00
_cell.angle_gamma   90.00
#
_symmetry.space_group_name_H-M   'P 1'
#
loop_
_entity.id
_entity.type
_entity.pdbx_description
1 polymer ?
#
loop_
_entity_poly.entity_id
_entity_poly.type
_entity_poly.pdbx_seq_one_letter_code
_entity_poly.pdbx_strand_id
1 'polypeptide(L)' 'CMGDDLPDIPMLRCAGLPVAVADAAIETRNAALYITKLPGGYGAVREVCEIILKAKGAWPEYKGFDEKTRLGFT' A
#
# COMPACT_ATOMS: atom_id res chain seq x y z
N CYS A 1 -3.88 -9.79 -0.45
CA CYS A 1 -4.58 -9.52 -1.72
C CYS A 1 -5.07 -8.08 -1.63
N MET A 2 -5.04 -7.34 -2.74
CA MET A 2 -5.56 -5.98 -2.83
C MET A 2 -6.49 -5.92 -4.05
N GLY A 3 -7.71 -5.41 -3.89
CA GLY A 3 -8.73 -5.39 -4.96
C GLY A 3 -9.59 -4.13 -4.93
N ASP A 4 -10.35 -3.94 -6.01
CA ASP A 4 -11.20 -2.77 -6.23
C ASP A 4 -12.65 -3.13 -6.62
N ASP A 5 -12.91 -4.32 -7.14
CA ASP A 5 -14.24 -4.69 -7.66
C ASP A 5 -14.69 -6.10 -7.24
N LEU A 6 -15.95 -6.45 -7.52
CA LEU A 6 -16.58 -7.70 -7.11
C LEU A 6 -15.77 -8.97 -7.45
N PRO A 7 -15.12 -9.08 -8.63
CA PRO A 7 -14.31 -10.26 -8.96
C PRO A 7 -13.15 -10.53 -8.00
N ASP A 8 -12.70 -9.52 -7.23
CA ASP A 8 -11.60 -9.67 -6.28
C ASP A 8 -12.04 -10.31 -4.96
N ILE A 9 -13.34 -10.29 -4.63
CA ILE A 9 -13.88 -10.74 -3.35
C ILE A 9 -13.45 -12.18 -2.99
N PRO A 10 -13.48 -13.17 -3.90
CA PRO A 10 -12.98 -14.51 -3.59
C PRO A 10 -11.51 -14.52 -3.17
N MET A 11 -10.66 -13.71 -3.82
CA MET A 11 -9.24 -13.60 -3.50
C MET A 11 -8.99 -12.84 -2.19
N LEU A 12 -9.80 -11.83 -1.88
CA LEU A 12 -9.76 -11.13 -0.59
C LEU A 12 -10.11 -12.10 0.55
N ARG A 13 -11.19 -12.89 0.42
CA ARG A 13 -11.61 -13.85 1.46
C ARG A 13 -10.56 -14.91 1.80
N CYS A 14 -9.68 -15.24 0.85
CA CYS A 14 -8.60 -16.21 1.05
C CYS A 14 -7.28 -15.59 1.54
N ALA A 15 -7.15 -14.27 1.54
CA ALA A 15 -5.89 -13.60 1.86
C ALA A 15 -5.70 -13.41 3.37
N GLY A 16 -4.46 -13.58 3.86
CA GLY A 16 -4.11 -13.26 5.25
C GLY A 16 -4.14 -11.77 5.59
N LEU A 17 -4.07 -10.90 4.57
CA LEU A 17 -4.31 -9.46 4.67
C LEU A 17 -5.12 -9.03 3.43
N PRO A 18 -6.46 -9.04 3.51
CA PRO A 18 -7.32 -8.52 2.45
C PRO A 18 -7.42 -7.01 2.54
N VAL A 19 -7.13 -6.33 1.42
CA VAL A 19 -7.12 -4.88 1.32
C VAL A 19 -8.02 -4.42 0.18
N ALA A 20 -8.80 -3.37 0.37
CA ALA A 20 -9.52 -2.68 -0.70
C ALA A 20 -9.01 -1.24 -0.87
N VAL A 21 -9.09 -0.70 -2.09
CA VAL A 21 -8.82 0.73 -2.33
C VAL A 21 -9.97 1.62 -1.85
N ALA A 22 -9.70 2.90 -1.60
CA ALA A 22 -10.69 3.83 -1.06
C ALA A 22 -11.96 3.97 -1.93
N ASP A 23 -11.76 3.92 -3.25
CA ASP A 23 -12.77 4.05 -4.31
C ASP A 23 -13.30 2.70 -4.82
N ALA A 24 -12.96 1.60 -4.15
CA ALA A 24 -13.45 0.27 -4.49
C ALA A 24 -14.98 0.16 -4.30
N ALA A 25 -15.59 -0.77 -5.04
CA ALA A 25 -16.99 -1.15 -4.87
C ALA A 25 -17.30 -1.43 -3.39
N ILE A 26 -18.50 -1.08 -2.94
CA ILE A 26 -18.88 -1.17 -1.52
C ILE A 26 -18.78 -2.62 -1.01
N GLU A 27 -19.14 -3.59 -1.85
CA GLU A 27 -19.03 -5.02 -1.59
C GLU A 27 -17.57 -5.45 -1.39
N THR A 28 -16.65 -4.94 -2.20
CA THR A 28 -15.21 -5.20 -2.09
C THR A 28 -14.63 -4.61 -0.82
N ARG A 29 -15.01 -3.37 -0.47
CA ARG A 29 -14.61 -2.73 0.79
C ARG A 29 -15.11 -3.50 2.01
N ASN A 30 -16.34 -4.01 1.96
CA ASN A 30 -16.90 -4.85 3.02
C ASN A 30 -16.21 -6.21 3.16
N ALA A 31 -15.54 -6.69 2.11
CA ALA A 31 -14.76 -7.94 2.14
C ALA A 31 -13.31 -7.74 2.61
N ALA A 32 -12.86 -6.50 2.82
CA ALA A 32 -11.49 -6.17 3.20
C ALA A 32 -11.32 -5.99 4.71
N LEU A 33 -10.14 -6.34 5.22
CA LEU A 33 -9.73 -6.05 6.60
C LEU A 33 -9.18 -4.63 6.72
N TYR A 34 -8.58 -4.13 5.64
CA TYR A 34 -8.07 -2.77 5.55
C TYR A 34 -8.59 -2.10 4.28
N ILE A 35 -9.02 -0.85 4.40
CA ILE A 35 -9.37 -0.01 3.26
C ILE A 35 -8.35 1.12 3.23
N THR A 36 -7.69 1.33 2.09
CA THR A 36 -6.71 2.40 1.97
C THR A 36 -7.38 3.77 2.08
N LYS A 37 -6.63 4.78 2.50
CA LYS A 37 -7.10 6.17 2.51
C LYS A 37 -7.12 6.75 1.10
N LEU A 38 -6.15 6.36 0.28
CA LEU A 38 -6.00 6.85 -1.09
C LEU A 38 -6.74 5.94 -2.09
N PRO A 39 -7.27 6.50 -3.19
CA PRO A 39 -7.87 5.72 -4.27
C PRO A 39 -6.83 4.95 -5.10
N GLY A 40 -7.32 3.99 -5.89
CA GLY A 40 -6.53 3.23 -6.84
C GLY A 40 -5.76 4.13 -7.81
N GLY A 41 -4.46 3.87 -8.00
CA GLY A 41 -3.60 4.71 -8.86
C GLY A 41 -3.09 6.01 -8.20
N TYR A 42 -3.60 6.40 -7.03
CA TYR A 42 -3.19 7.63 -6.33
C TYR A 42 -2.31 7.38 -5.10
N GLY A 43 -1.65 6.22 -5.03
CA GLY A 43 -0.74 5.87 -3.93
C GLY A 43 -1.26 4.82 -2.96
N ALA A 44 -2.44 4.23 -3.20
CA ALA A 44 -2.99 3.15 -2.36
C ALA A 44 -2.00 1.97 -2.19
N VAL A 45 -1.34 1.53 -3.27
CA VAL A 45 -0.33 0.46 -3.19
C VAL A 45 0.87 0.89 -2.33
N ARG A 46 1.33 2.14 -2.48
CA ARG A 46 2.43 2.68 -1.68
C ARG A 46 2.08 2.71 -0.19
N GLU A 47 0.87 3.11 0.15
CA GLU A 47 0.33 3.10 1.51
C GLU A 47 0.38 1.68 2.12
N VAL A 48 -0.10 0.67 1.39
CA VAL A 48 -0.08 -0.72 1.86
C VAL A 48 1.35 -1.26 2.00
N CYS A 49 2.23 -0.98 1.04
CA CYS A 49 3.65 -1.34 1.13
C CYS A 49 4.30 -0.74 2.38
N GLU A 50 3.99 0.51 2.71
CA GLU A 50 4.50 1.18 3.90
C GLU A 50 4.01 0.52 5.20
N ILE A 51 2.71 0.19 5.28
CA ILE A 51 2.16 -0.55 6.43
C ILE A 51 2.88 -1.89 6.61
N ILE A 52 3.03 -2.67 5.55
CA ILE A 52 3.66 -4.00 5.61
C ILE A 52 5.13 -3.89 6.00
N LEU A 53 5.89 -2.98 5.39
CA LEU A 53 7.32 -2.81 5.68
C LEU A 53 7.55 -2.31 7.10
N LYS A 54 6.74 -1.36 7.59
CA LYS A 54 6.80 -0.89 8.98
C LYS A 54 6.47 -2.01 9.97
N ALA A 55 5.40 -2.77 9.72
CA ALA A 55 5.02 -3.89 10.57
C ALA A 55 6.10 -4.99 10.63
N LYS A 56 6.89 -5.16 9.57
CA LYS A 56 8.00 -6.11 9.50
C LYS A 56 9.35 -5.54 10.00
N GLY A 57 9.42 -4.28 10.42
CA GLY A 57 10.69 -3.63 10.75
C GLY A 57 11.65 -3.48 9.56
N ALA A 58 11.12 -3.56 8.33
CA ALA A 58 11.88 -3.48 7.09
C ALA A 58 11.73 -2.11 6.40
N TRP A 59 11.18 -1.12 7.10
CA TRP A 59 11.06 0.24 6.57
C TRP A 59 12.46 0.89 6.52
N PRO A 60 12.93 1.37 5.37
CA PRO A 60 14.26 1.93 5.26
C PRO A 60 14.36 3.25 6.02
N GLU A 61 15.47 3.43 6.74
CA GLU A 61 15.82 4.72 7.30
C GLU A 61 16.28 5.67 6.19
N TYR A 62 15.69 6.86 6.14
CA TYR A 62 16.17 7.92 5.27
C TYR A 62 17.44 8.51 5.88
N LYS A 63 18.60 8.25 5.25
CA LYS A 63 19.91 8.73 5.73
C LYS A 63 20.28 10.14 5.28
N GLY A 64 19.33 10.90 4.71
CA GLY A 64 19.63 12.22 4.16
C GLY A 64 20.50 12.17 2.91
N PHE A 65 20.86 13.35 2.41
CA PHE A 65 21.91 13.49 1.41
C PHE A 65 23.23 13.73 2.13
N ASP A 66 24.26 12.93 1.84
CA ASP A 66 25.62 13.20 2.28
C ASP A 66 26.16 14.45 1.56
N GLU A 67 26.92 15.29 2.26
CA GLU A 67 27.53 16.50 1.70
C GLU A 67 28.43 16.17 0.48
N LYS A 68 29.00 14.96 0.44
CA LYS A 68 29.81 14.47 -0.70
C LYS A 68 29.01 14.25 -1.98
N THR A 69 27.71 13.99 -1.92
CA THR A 69 26.86 13.77 -3.11
C THR A 69 26.51 15.08 -3.83
N ARG A 70 26.60 16.23 -3.15
CA ARG A 70 26.34 17.56 -3.75
C ARG A 70 27.47 18.07 -4.64
N LEU A 71 28.72 17.66 -4.41
CA LEU A 71 29.89 18.15 -5.15
C LEU A 71 30.13 17.41 -6.48
N GLY A 72 29.42 16.32 -6.76
CA GLY A 72 29.56 15.52 -7.99
C GLY A 72 28.68 15.97 -9.17
N PHE A 73 27.96 17.09 -9.04
CA PHE A 73 27.06 17.65 -10.07
C PHE A 73 27.44 19.08 -10.50
N THR A 74 28.67 19.53 -10.20
CA THR A 74 29.21 20.80 -10.72
C THR A 74 30.24 20.54 -11.81
#